data_AF-A0A4Q8LZ60-F1
#
_entry.id   AF-A0A4Q8LZ60-F1
#
_cell.length_a   1.000
_cell.length_b   1.000
_cell.length_c   1.000
_cell.angle_alpha   90.00
_cell.angle_beta   90.00
_cell.angle_gamma   90.00
#
_symmetry.space_group_name_H-M   'P 1'
#
loop_
_entity.id
_entity.type
_entity.pdbx_description
1 polymer ?
#
loop_
_entity_poly.entity_id
_entity_poly.type
_entity_poly.pdbx_seq_one_letter_code
_entity_poly.pdbx_strand_id
1 'polypeptide(L)'
;MPLPLHPSLKALAPECRAWLDRARTSGDIDRYTQAIEGHLKATGPLNPKVGTQLGRISHFWSVAACDAYFRKDLAEFSQFFCWTIESRALLLRWDAVHSQMHPELGNWPQEYSDSLRAAGPTVLSNWEMGKVCTQRFLEMAEKDEQLNTLPQSRRIAHNTHDVFLIGLLSQGYGLVTHFEPRRPLIAAYQAVLDTWKSQDQNAFANTMGEAADFHLSRSKASTGSKAYEFDRDFDRVFPIELLAVLALRRRNGLPDFPSGHALIDGPWSMIKDLSCPPPSPLLAAVLVRIEEDYPLFR
;
A
#
# COMPACT_ATOMS: atom_id res chain seq x y z
N MET A 1 7.88 8.76 -25.81
CA MET A 1 9.24 8.50 -25.28
C MET A 1 9.11 7.99 -23.86
N PRO A 2 9.91 7.01 -23.40
CA PRO A 2 9.87 6.59 -22.00
C PRO A 2 10.28 7.77 -21.12
N LEU A 3 9.48 8.08 -20.11
CA LEU A 3 9.83 9.14 -19.16
C LEU A 3 11.12 8.77 -18.43
N PRO A 4 12.06 9.72 -18.27
CA PRO A 4 13.29 9.46 -17.53
C PRO A 4 12.96 9.16 -16.06
N LEU A 5 13.63 8.16 -15.48
CA LEU A 5 13.55 7.87 -14.04
C LEU A 5 13.97 9.09 -13.22
N HIS A 6 13.23 9.38 -12.16
CA HIS A 6 13.59 10.45 -11.23
C HIS A 6 14.99 10.16 -10.63
N PRO A 7 15.91 11.15 -10.54
CA PRO A 7 17.28 10.93 -10.08
C PRO A 7 17.39 10.25 -8.71
N SER A 8 16.46 10.51 -7.79
CA SER A 8 16.43 9.90 -6.45
C SER A 8 16.26 8.37 -6.47
N LEU A 9 15.73 7.80 -7.55
CA LEU A 9 15.46 6.36 -7.68
C LEU A 9 16.61 5.61 -8.35
N LYS A 10 17.62 6.30 -8.91
CA LYS A 10 18.68 5.67 -9.71
C LYS A 10 19.48 4.62 -8.92
N ALA A 11 19.71 4.87 -7.63
CA ALA A 11 20.44 3.93 -6.77
C ALA A 11 19.62 2.67 -6.45
N LEU A 12 18.28 2.75 -6.46
CA LEU A 12 17.42 1.62 -6.10
C LEU A 12 17.50 0.47 -7.12
N ALA A 13 17.79 0.76 -8.39
CA ALA A 13 17.88 -0.29 -9.42
C ALA A 13 18.95 -1.36 -9.12
N PRO A 14 20.24 -1.00 -8.91
CA PRO A 14 21.25 -1.98 -8.50
C PRO A 14 21.00 -2.54 -7.09
N GLU A 15 20.41 -1.77 -6.18
CA GLU A 15 20.10 -2.22 -4.81
C GLU A 15 19.04 -3.33 -4.78
N CYS A 16 17.94 -3.15 -5.52
CA CYS A 16 16.87 -4.15 -5.65
C CYS A 16 17.43 -5.46 -6.21
N ARG A 17 18.24 -5.39 -7.26
CA ARG A 17 18.87 -6.57 -7.87
C ARG A 17 19.78 -7.30 -6.87
N ALA A 18 20.68 -6.56 -6.21
CA ALA A 18 21.58 -7.15 -5.24
C ALA A 18 20.81 -7.76 -4.05
N TRP A 19 19.69 -7.17 -3.64
CA TRP A 19 18.83 -7.73 -2.61
C TRP A 19 18.17 -9.03 -3.05
N LEU A 20 17.62 -9.09 -4.26
CA LEU A 20 16.98 -10.29 -4.81
C LEU A 20 17.97 -11.44 -4.96
N ASP A 21 19.19 -11.16 -5.44
CA ASP A 21 20.24 -12.17 -5.58
C ASP A 21 20.63 -12.76 -4.22
N ARG A 22 20.72 -11.93 -3.18
CA ARG A 22 20.94 -12.41 -1.80
C ARG A 22 19.78 -13.27 -1.30
N ALA A 23 18.53 -12.80 -1.46
CA ALA A 23 17.34 -13.51 -0.99
C ALA A 23 17.15 -14.88 -1.68
N ARG A 24 17.54 -14.99 -2.96
CA ARG A 24 17.58 -16.25 -3.70
C ARG A 24 18.69 -17.16 -3.18
N THR A 25 19.90 -16.63 -3.00
CA THR A 25 21.07 -17.40 -2.54
C THR A 25 20.90 -17.93 -1.12
N SER A 26 20.22 -17.17 -0.24
CA SER A 26 19.93 -17.60 1.13
C SER A 26 18.81 -18.63 1.25
N GLY A 27 18.04 -18.88 0.17
CA GLY A 27 16.87 -19.76 0.19
C GLY A 27 15.73 -19.22 1.05
N ASP A 28 15.70 -17.90 1.33
CA ASP A 28 14.73 -17.31 2.26
C ASP A 28 13.29 -17.49 1.79
N ILE A 29 13.05 -17.37 0.48
CA ILE A 29 11.71 -17.44 -0.11
C ILE A 29 11.16 -18.87 -0.02
N ASP A 30 11.99 -19.86 -0.33
CA ASP A 30 11.60 -21.27 -0.23
C ASP A 30 11.28 -21.62 1.22
N ARG A 31 12.11 -21.15 2.17
CA ARG A 31 11.87 -21.34 3.60
C ARG A 31 10.54 -20.74 4.07
N TYR A 32 10.22 -19.51 3.67
CA TYR A 32 8.95 -18.88 4.06
C TYR A 32 7.75 -19.54 3.39
N THR A 33 7.90 -19.96 2.14
CA THR A 33 6.87 -20.70 1.39
C THR A 33 6.57 -22.03 2.08
N GLN A 34 7.59 -22.83 2.39
CA GLN A 34 7.45 -24.10 3.11
C GLN A 34 6.81 -23.92 4.49
N ALA A 35 7.13 -22.83 5.20
CA ALA A 35 6.52 -22.54 6.49
C ALA A 35 5.01 -22.27 6.37
N ILE A 36 4.58 -21.51 5.35
CA ILE A 36 3.15 -21.29 5.08
C ILE A 36 2.47 -22.61 4.69
N GLU A 37 3.06 -23.38 3.79
CA GLU A 37 2.51 -24.69 3.39
C GLU A 37 2.37 -25.65 4.57
N GLY A 38 3.32 -25.64 5.51
CA GLY A 38 3.23 -26.40 6.75
C GLY A 38 2.04 -25.98 7.60
N HIS A 39 1.78 -24.67 7.73
CA HIS A 39 0.61 -24.16 8.45
C HIS A 39 -0.71 -24.45 7.74
N LEU A 40 -0.74 -24.42 6.41
CA LEU A 40 -1.94 -24.75 5.61
C LEU A 40 -2.33 -26.23 5.75
N LYS A 41 -1.36 -27.12 5.98
CA LYS A 41 -1.59 -28.56 6.20
C LYS A 41 -1.94 -28.92 7.64
N ALA A 42 -1.74 -27.99 8.59
CA ALA A 42 -1.98 -28.26 10.00
C ALA A 42 -3.48 -28.35 10.30
N THR A 43 -3.85 -29.19 11.28
CA THR A 43 -5.23 -29.29 11.77
C THR A 43 -5.55 -28.11 12.69
N GLY A 44 -6.81 -27.63 12.64
CA GLY A 44 -7.29 -26.51 13.44
C GLY A 44 -7.17 -25.16 12.72
N PRO A 45 -7.48 -24.05 13.42
CA PRO A 45 -7.44 -22.71 12.83
C PRO A 45 -6.05 -22.33 12.33
N LEU A 46 -5.99 -21.62 11.21
CA LEU A 46 -4.76 -21.16 10.59
C LEU A 46 -3.93 -20.34 11.57
N ASN A 47 -2.65 -20.66 11.67
CA ASN A 47 -1.78 -19.97 12.61
C ASN A 47 -1.53 -18.51 12.16
N PRO A 48 -1.71 -17.50 13.04
CA PRO A 48 -1.42 -16.09 12.69
C PRO A 48 0.01 -15.84 12.20
N LYS A 49 0.97 -16.72 12.52
CA LYS A 49 2.34 -16.66 11.98
C LYS A 49 2.40 -16.71 10.46
N VAL A 50 1.37 -17.25 9.78
CA VAL A 50 1.26 -17.19 8.32
C VAL A 50 1.27 -15.75 7.83
N GLY A 51 0.64 -14.81 8.54
CA GLY A 51 0.67 -13.38 8.19
C GLY A 51 2.10 -12.83 8.19
N THR A 52 2.91 -13.21 9.19
CA THR A 52 4.34 -12.83 9.23
C THR A 52 5.14 -13.39 8.06
N GLN A 53 4.94 -14.67 7.70
CA GLN A 53 5.67 -15.26 6.57
C GLN A 53 5.18 -14.70 5.24
N LEU A 54 3.88 -14.49 5.09
CA LEU A 54 3.29 -13.87 3.90
C LEU A 54 3.80 -12.43 3.74
N GLY A 55 3.96 -11.67 4.83
CA GLY A 55 4.58 -10.34 4.78
C GLY A 55 6.03 -10.37 4.26
N ARG A 56 6.80 -11.42 4.57
CA ARG A 56 8.17 -11.58 4.05
C ARG A 56 8.19 -11.94 2.57
N ILE A 57 7.28 -12.81 2.14
CA ILE A 57 7.11 -13.15 0.71
C ILE A 57 6.60 -11.93 -0.07
N SER A 58 5.63 -11.21 0.49
CA SER A 58 5.12 -9.94 -0.06
C SER A 58 6.24 -8.92 -0.23
N HIS A 59 7.16 -8.81 0.75
CA HIS A 59 8.33 -7.96 0.60
C HIS A 59 9.23 -8.40 -0.57
N PHE A 60 9.45 -9.70 -0.75
CA PHE A 60 10.20 -10.19 -1.92
C PHE A 60 9.52 -9.82 -3.24
N TRP A 61 8.21 -10.06 -3.37
CA TRP A 61 7.45 -9.63 -4.55
C TRP A 61 7.54 -8.13 -4.75
N SER A 62 7.53 -7.34 -3.68
CA SER A 62 7.62 -5.88 -3.78
C SER A 62 8.96 -5.42 -4.37
N VAL A 63 10.08 -6.05 -3.97
CA VAL A 63 11.41 -5.74 -4.52
C VAL A 63 11.54 -6.28 -5.96
N ALA A 64 10.96 -7.44 -6.24
CA ALA A 64 10.92 -8.01 -7.60
C ALA A 64 10.13 -7.11 -8.57
N ALA A 65 9.02 -6.52 -8.12
CA ALA A 65 8.27 -5.54 -8.90
C ALA A 65 9.11 -4.30 -9.22
N CYS A 66 9.88 -3.78 -8.26
CA CYS A 66 10.79 -2.67 -8.49
C CYS A 66 11.88 -3.01 -9.53
N ASP A 67 12.57 -4.14 -9.38
CA ASP A 67 13.60 -4.56 -10.34
C ASP A 67 13.01 -4.77 -11.75
N ALA A 68 11.85 -5.40 -11.87
CA ALA A 68 11.14 -5.57 -13.14
C ALA A 68 10.74 -4.22 -13.77
N TYR A 69 10.25 -3.28 -12.97
CA TYR A 69 9.98 -1.91 -13.40
C TYR A 69 11.24 -1.22 -13.96
N PHE A 70 12.37 -1.30 -13.24
CA PHE A 70 13.64 -0.70 -13.69
C PHE A 70 14.19 -1.36 -14.96
N ARG A 71 14.00 -2.67 -15.13
CA ARG A 71 14.35 -3.40 -16.36
C ARG A 71 13.35 -3.19 -17.51
N LYS A 72 12.20 -2.57 -17.23
CA LYS A 72 11.06 -2.44 -18.17
C LYS A 72 10.52 -3.80 -18.62
N ASP A 73 10.58 -4.79 -17.74
CA ASP A 73 10.00 -6.11 -17.95
C ASP A 73 8.53 -6.09 -17.52
N LEU A 74 7.64 -5.86 -18.47
CA LEU A 74 6.21 -5.71 -18.21
C LEU A 74 5.56 -6.98 -17.67
N ALA A 75 6.04 -8.16 -18.07
CA ALA A 75 5.44 -9.43 -17.66
C ALA A 75 5.73 -9.71 -16.18
N GLU A 76 7.01 -9.63 -15.78
CA GLU A 76 7.39 -9.79 -14.37
C GLU A 76 6.86 -8.64 -13.52
N PHE A 77 6.86 -7.40 -14.05
CA PHE A 77 6.29 -6.25 -13.35
C PHE A 77 4.82 -6.49 -13.03
N SER A 78 4.00 -6.86 -14.02
CA SER A 78 2.57 -7.11 -13.80
C SER A 78 2.35 -8.17 -12.73
N GLN A 79 3.07 -9.30 -12.83
CA GLN A 79 2.96 -10.39 -11.87
C GLN A 79 3.30 -9.95 -10.44
N PHE A 80 4.51 -9.41 -10.24
CA PHE A 80 4.97 -9.10 -8.89
C PHE A 80 4.30 -7.87 -8.30
N PHE A 81 3.94 -6.88 -9.12
CA PHE A 81 3.19 -5.71 -8.67
C PHE A 81 1.80 -6.13 -8.18
N CYS A 82 1.05 -6.89 -9.00
CA CYS A 82 -0.28 -7.36 -8.61
C CYS A 82 -0.23 -8.27 -7.37
N TRP A 83 0.68 -9.25 -7.31
CA TRP A 83 0.84 -10.09 -6.12
C TRP A 83 1.24 -9.31 -4.87
N THR A 84 2.05 -8.26 -5.01
CA THR A 84 2.37 -7.36 -3.89
C THR A 84 1.13 -6.65 -3.38
N ILE A 85 0.32 -6.06 -4.26
CA ILE A 85 -0.91 -5.37 -3.87
C ILE A 85 -1.93 -6.34 -3.26
N GLU A 86 -2.15 -7.50 -3.87
CA GLU A 86 -3.10 -8.50 -3.37
C GLU A 86 -2.69 -9.06 -2.01
N SER A 87 -1.40 -9.36 -1.81
CA SER A 87 -0.91 -9.86 -0.52
C SER A 87 -0.98 -8.80 0.57
N ARG A 88 -0.66 -7.55 0.26
CA ARG A 88 -0.84 -6.40 1.16
C ARG A 88 -2.30 -6.20 1.55
N ALA A 89 -3.22 -6.29 0.58
CA ALA A 89 -4.66 -6.20 0.83
C ALA A 89 -5.18 -7.35 1.69
N LEU A 90 -4.68 -8.57 1.48
CA LEU A 90 -5.02 -9.73 2.31
C LEU A 90 -4.55 -9.53 3.76
N LEU A 91 -3.29 -9.11 3.95
CA LEU A 91 -2.72 -8.87 5.28
C LEU A 91 -3.51 -7.80 6.04
N LEU A 92 -3.84 -6.68 5.39
CA LEU A 92 -4.68 -5.64 5.99
C LEU A 92 -6.03 -6.17 6.47
N ARG A 93 -6.75 -6.90 5.61
CA ARG A 93 -8.06 -7.45 5.97
C ARG A 93 -7.95 -8.46 7.10
N TRP A 94 -6.87 -9.23 7.14
CA TRP A 94 -6.65 -10.19 8.20
C TRP A 94 -6.26 -9.53 9.53
N ASP A 95 -5.45 -8.47 9.50
CA ASP A 95 -5.15 -7.64 10.68
C ASP A 95 -6.44 -6.98 11.21
N ALA A 96 -7.33 -6.54 10.33
CA ALA A 96 -8.64 -5.99 10.71
C ALA A 96 -9.55 -7.02 11.40
N VAL A 97 -9.53 -8.29 10.97
CA VAL A 97 -10.23 -9.37 11.68
C VAL A 97 -9.71 -9.54 13.11
N HIS A 98 -8.39 -9.55 13.28
CA HIS A 98 -7.80 -9.65 14.61
C HIS A 98 -8.14 -8.43 15.46
N SER A 99 -8.15 -7.23 14.86
CA SER A 99 -8.67 -6.03 15.53
C SER A 99 -10.11 -6.23 16.00
N GLN A 100 -11.00 -6.74 15.15
CA GLN A 100 -12.40 -6.98 15.52
C GLN A 100 -12.55 -8.03 16.63
N MET A 101 -11.71 -9.06 16.64
CA MET A 101 -11.70 -10.09 17.69
C MET A 101 -11.24 -9.57 19.06
N HIS A 102 -10.53 -8.43 19.09
CA HIS A 102 -10.01 -7.79 20.29
C HIS A 102 -10.58 -6.37 20.46
N PRO A 103 -11.91 -6.23 20.66
CA PRO A 103 -12.58 -4.92 20.68
C PRO A 103 -12.03 -3.94 21.73
N GLU A 104 -11.35 -4.45 22.76
CA GLU A 104 -10.72 -3.69 23.83
C GLU A 104 -9.35 -3.08 23.47
N LEU A 105 -8.77 -3.44 22.32
CA LEU A 105 -7.42 -3.00 21.91
C LEU A 105 -7.45 -2.07 20.68
N GLY A 106 -6.87 -0.87 20.80
CA GLY A 106 -6.71 0.09 19.70
C GLY A 106 -5.40 -0.02 18.93
N ASN A 107 -4.66 -1.14 19.04
CA ASN A 107 -3.27 -1.24 18.62
C ASN A 107 -3.04 -1.65 17.15
N TRP A 108 -4.04 -1.54 16.29
CA TRP A 108 -4.07 -2.29 15.03
C TRP A 108 -3.72 -1.54 13.74
N PRO A 109 -3.99 -0.23 13.53
CA PRO A 109 -3.41 0.37 12.34
C PRO A 109 -1.90 0.47 12.54
N GLN A 110 -1.15 -0.15 11.64
CA GLN A 110 0.29 0.05 11.52
C GLN A 110 0.53 1.31 10.70
N GLU A 111 0.96 2.37 11.39
CA GLU A 111 1.33 3.65 10.77
C GLU A 111 2.30 3.43 9.60
N TYR A 112 2.09 4.18 8.52
CA TYR A 112 2.83 4.13 7.27
C TYR A 112 2.69 2.86 6.42
N SER A 113 1.91 1.88 6.87
CA SER A 113 1.74 0.61 6.18
C SER A 113 0.29 0.40 5.76
N ASP A 114 -0.63 0.42 6.70
CA ASP A 114 -1.99 -0.07 6.46
C ASP A 114 -2.81 0.83 5.53
N SER A 115 -2.56 2.14 5.53
CA SER A 115 -3.16 3.04 4.55
C SER A 115 -2.73 2.70 3.12
N LEU A 116 -1.44 2.45 2.89
CA LEU A 116 -0.90 2.06 1.58
C LEU A 116 -1.42 0.67 1.16
N ARG A 117 -1.55 -0.27 2.11
CA ARG A 117 -2.21 -1.57 1.85
C ARG A 117 -3.68 -1.38 1.45
N ALA A 118 -4.37 -0.42 2.04
CA ALA A 118 -5.77 -0.12 1.74
C ALA A 118 -5.95 0.56 0.37
N ALA A 119 -5.03 1.44 0.01
CA ALA A 119 -5.02 2.16 -1.26
C ALA A 119 -4.63 1.26 -2.45
N GLY A 120 -3.80 0.24 -2.23
CA GLY A 120 -3.26 -0.63 -3.28
C GLY A 120 -4.30 -1.16 -4.29
N PRO A 121 -5.39 -1.81 -3.86
CA PRO A 121 -6.40 -2.32 -4.80
C PRO A 121 -7.05 -1.22 -5.66
N THR A 122 -7.17 0.00 -5.13
CA THR A 122 -7.66 1.17 -5.87
C THR A 122 -6.74 1.50 -7.05
N VAL A 123 -5.42 1.42 -6.85
CA VAL A 123 -4.41 1.64 -7.90
C VAL A 123 -4.55 0.62 -9.05
N LEU A 124 -4.94 -0.61 -8.74
CA LEU A 124 -5.23 -1.66 -9.72
C LEU A 124 -6.64 -1.60 -10.33
N SER A 125 -7.43 -0.57 -10.01
CA SER A 125 -8.85 -0.49 -10.39
C SER A 125 -9.71 -1.66 -9.88
N ASN A 126 -9.26 -2.37 -8.85
CA ASN A 126 -10.05 -3.40 -8.16
C ASN A 126 -10.95 -2.72 -7.12
N TRP A 127 -12.04 -2.10 -7.60
CA TRP A 127 -12.89 -1.21 -6.81
C TRP A 127 -13.61 -1.90 -5.65
N GLU A 128 -14.03 -3.15 -5.84
CA GLU A 128 -14.68 -3.94 -4.80
C GLU A 128 -13.70 -4.20 -3.65
N MET A 129 -12.52 -4.72 -3.95
CA MET A 129 -11.49 -4.96 -2.94
C MET A 129 -11.00 -3.64 -2.32
N GLY A 130 -10.84 -2.59 -3.11
CA GLY A 130 -10.43 -1.27 -2.62
C GLY A 130 -11.43 -0.68 -1.63
N LYS A 131 -12.73 -0.84 -1.88
CA LYS A 131 -13.78 -0.42 -0.94
C LYS A 131 -13.72 -1.22 0.36
N VAL A 132 -13.61 -2.55 0.28
CA VAL A 132 -13.50 -3.43 1.46
C VAL A 132 -12.27 -3.07 2.29
N CYS A 133 -11.10 -2.97 1.66
CA CYS A 133 -9.87 -2.61 2.34
C CYS A 133 -9.94 -1.20 2.97
N THR A 134 -10.54 -0.24 2.27
CA THR A 134 -10.76 1.11 2.83
C THR A 134 -11.63 1.05 4.07
N GLN A 135 -12.78 0.36 4.01
CA GLN A 135 -13.68 0.24 5.15
C GLN A 135 -12.97 -0.38 6.36
N ARG A 136 -12.25 -1.50 6.16
CA ARG A 136 -11.49 -2.16 7.23
C ARG A 136 -10.42 -1.26 7.83
N PHE A 137 -9.72 -0.48 7.01
CA PHE A 137 -8.73 0.47 7.49
C PHE A 137 -9.36 1.62 8.30
N LEU A 138 -10.48 2.17 7.84
CA LEU A 138 -11.23 3.21 8.59
C LEU A 138 -11.71 2.68 9.94
N GLU A 139 -12.29 1.48 9.99
CA GLU A 139 -12.71 0.83 11.23
C GLU A 139 -11.55 0.68 12.23
N MET A 140 -10.36 0.31 11.75
CA MET A 140 -9.17 0.23 12.61
C MET A 140 -8.67 1.60 13.07
N ALA A 141 -8.68 2.61 12.21
CA ALA A 141 -8.24 3.97 12.52
C ALA A 141 -9.16 4.65 13.55
N GLU A 142 -10.47 4.53 13.37
CA GLU A 142 -11.49 5.04 14.29
C GLU A 142 -11.40 4.35 15.66
N LYS A 143 -11.19 3.03 15.65
CA LYS A 143 -10.99 2.28 16.89
C LYS A 143 -9.70 2.65 17.61
N ASP A 144 -8.59 2.86 16.89
CA ASP A 144 -7.35 3.40 17.47
C ASP A 144 -7.62 4.76 18.12
N GLU A 145 -8.30 5.66 17.44
CA GLU A 145 -8.67 6.98 17.98
C GLU A 145 -9.51 6.88 19.25
N GLN A 146 -10.55 6.03 19.23
CA GLN A 146 -11.49 5.89 20.32
C GLN A 146 -10.83 5.34 21.60
N LEU A 147 -9.97 4.33 21.44
CA LEU A 147 -9.37 3.61 22.57
C LEU A 147 -8.08 4.25 23.06
N ASN A 148 -7.28 4.86 22.18
CA ASN A 148 -6.00 5.46 22.51
C ASN A 148 -6.15 6.98 22.74
N THR A 149 -6.76 7.34 23.86
CA THR A 149 -7.06 8.74 24.22
C THR A 149 -5.85 9.55 24.68
N LEU A 150 -4.77 8.89 25.14
CA LEU A 150 -3.52 9.58 25.41
C LEU A 150 -2.83 9.95 24.09
N PRO A 151 -2.35 11.18 23.91
CA PRO A 151 -1.79 11.61 22.63
C PRO A 151 -0.72 10.64 22.12
N GLN A 152 0.23 10.23 22.96
CA GLN A 152 1.32 9.33 22.61
C GLN A 152 0.92 7.88 22.29
N SER A 153 -0.33 7.46 22.56
CA SER A 153 -0.75 6.08 22.36
C SER A 153 -1.46 5.84 21.03
N ARG A 154 -1.93 6.89 20.33
CA ARG A 154 -2.51 6.72 18.99
C ARG A 154 -1.46 6.19 18.02
N ARG A 155 -1.85 5.18 17.26
CA ARG A 155 -0.99 4.56 16.24
C ARG A 155 -0.80 5.47 15.05
N ILE A 156 -1.87 6.08 14.53
CA ILE A 156 -1.76 7.13 13.53
C ILE A 156 -1.42 8.43 14.26
N ALA A 157 -0.12 8.68 14.40
CA ALA A 157 0.42 9.80 15.16
C ALA A 157 0.76 11.00 14.28
N HIS A 158 1.07 10.76 13.01
CA HIS A 158 1.51 11.77 12.06
C HIS A 158 0.39 12.22 11.12
N ASN A 159 0.48 13.47 10.68
CA ASN A 159 -0.49 14.16 9.83
C ASN A 159 -0.11 14.10 8.35
N THR A 160 0.33 12.94 7.88
CA THR A 160 0.88 12.77 6.53
C THR A 160 0.05 11.77 5.72
N HIS A 161 0.65 10.76 5.09
CA HIS A 161 -0.04 9.96 4.07
C HIS A 161 -1.15 9.06 4.62
N ASP A 162 -1.07 8.59 5.88
CA ASP A 162 -2.16 7.84 6.50
C ASP A 162 -3.43 8.70 6.61
N VAL A 163 -3.31 9.92 7.13
CA VAL A 163 -4.41 10.89 7.23
C VAL A 163 -4.91 11.31 5.85
N PHE A 164 -3.99 11.54 4.91
CA PHE A 164 -4.33 11.82 3.52
C PHE A 164 -5.18 10.71 2.91
N LEU A 165 -4.78 9.44 3.08
CA LEU A 165 -5.48 8.29 2.51
C LEU A 165 -6.82 8.02 3.18
N ILE A 166 -6.96 8.28 4.49
CA ILE A 166 -8.28 8.29 5.15
C ILE A 166 -9.21 9.27 4.43
N GLY A 167 -8.76 10.51 4.21
CA GLY A 167 -9.56 11.54 3.51
C GLY A 167 -9.84 11.20 2.05
N LEU A 168 -8.83 10.79 1.28
CA LEU A 168 -8.96 10.48 -0.15
C LEU A 168 -9.87 9.29 -0.39
N LEU A 169 -9.64 8.18 0.33
CA LEU A 169 -10.37 6.94 0.09
C LEU A 169 -11.81 7.03 0.62
N SER A 170 -12.05 7.68 1.76
CA SER A 170 -13.42 7.94 2.24
C SER A 170 -14.23 8.75 1.22
N GLN A 171 -13.67 9.85 0.71
CA GLN A 171 -14.31 10.65 -0.35
C GLN A 171 -14.46 9.88 -1.67
N GLY A 172 -13.47 9.08 -2.04
CA GLY A 172 -13.42 8.33 -3.29
C GLY A 172 -14.42 7.17 -3.34
N TYR A 173 -14.68 6.52 -2.22
CA TYR A 173 -15.64 5.42 -2.09
C TYR A 173 -17.00 5.84 -1.52
N GLY A 174 -17.15 7.10 -1.10
CA GLY A 174 -18.36 7.59 -0.46
C GLY A 174 -18.61 6.92 0.89
N LEU A 175 -17.55 6.64 1.64
CA LEU A 175 -17.62 6.06 2.98
C LEU A 175 -17.66 7.17 4.02
N VAL A 176 -18.55 7.04 4.99
CA VAL A 176 -18.58 7.92 6.16
C VAL A 176 -17.43 7.51 7.08
N THR A 177 -16.72 8.50 7.62
CA THR A 177 -15.75 8.29 8.70
C THR A 177 -15.91 9.39 9.73
N HIS A 178 -15.65 9.06 10.99
CA HIS A 178 -15.58 10.00 12.10
C HIS A 178 -14.15 10.14 12.64
N PHE A 179 -13.17 9.64 11.88
CA PHE A 179 -11.77 9.74 12.25
C PHE A 179 -11.32 11.21 12.25
N GLU A 180 -10.77 11.67 13.37
CA GLU A 180 -10.20 13.00 13.54
C GLU A 180 -8.67 12.91 13.71
N PRO A 181 -7.89 13.49 12.79
CA PRO A 181 -6.44 13.45 12.90
C PRO A 181 -5.96 14.32 14.08
N ARG A 182 -4.90 13.86 14.75
CA ARG A 182 -4.33 14.59 15.91
C ARG A 182 -3.78 15.97 15.57
N ARG A 183 -3.37 16.14 14.32
CA ARG A 183 -2.80 17.36 13.78
C ARG A 183 -3.40 17.58 12.39
N PRO A 184 -3.64 18.83 11.97
CA PRO A 184 -4.09 19.12 10.62
C PRO A 184 -3.16 18.49 9.59
N LEU A 185 -3.71 17.91 8.53
CA LEU A 185 -2.95 17.35 7.41
C LEU A 185 -1.93 18.35 6.88
N ILE A 186 -0.73 17.89 6.51
CA ILE A 186 0.29 18.77 5.92
C ILE A 186 -0.24 19.44 4.65
N ALA A 187 0.24 20.66 4.38
CA ALA A 187 -0.25 21.49 3.28
C ALA A 187 -0.22 20.78 1.91
N ALA A 188 0.85 20.05 1.60
CA ALA A 188 1.00 19.35 0.32
C ALA A 188 -0.13 18.34 0.08
N TYR A 189 -0.44 17.49 1.07
CA TYR A 189 -1.53 16.52 0.94
C TYR A 189 -2.92 17.15 1.07
N GLN A 190 -3.07 18.20 1.88
CA GLN A 190 -4.33 18.94 1.97
C GLN A 190 -4.69 19.55 0.60
N ALA A 191 -3.72 20.18 -0.07
CA ALA A 191 -3.93 20.76 -1.39
C ALA A 191 -4.34 19.70 -2.43
N VAL A 192 -3.79 18.48 -2.36
CA VAL A 192 -4.25 17.37 -3.20
C VAL A 192 -5.69 16.97 -2.86
N LEU A 193 -6.06 16.83 -1.58
CA LEU A 193 -7.46 16.52 -1.22
C LEU A 193 -8.45 17.58 -1.69
N ASP A 194 -8.06 18.85 -1.67
CA ASP A 194 -8.94 19.94 -2.09
C ASP A 194 -9.11 19.99 -3.62
N THR A 195 -8.11 19.51 -4.37
CA THR A 195 -8.03 19.68 -5.83
C THR A 195 -8.10 18.39 -6.62
N TRP A 196 -8.15 17.20 -6.00
CA TRP A 196 -8.08 15.94 -6.75
C TRP A 196 -9.24 15.73 -7.71
N LYS A 197 -10.38 16.40 -7.50
CA LYS A 197 -11.53 16.41 -8.44
C LYS A 197 -11.51 17.57 -9.45
N SER A 198 -10.50 18.45 -9.39
CA SER A 198 -10.39 19.61 -10.25
C SER A 198 -10.25 19.23 -11.73
N GLN A 199 -10.80 20.08 -12.59
CA GLN A 199 -10.59 20.01 -14.05
C GLN A 199 -9.49 20.97 -14.51
N ASP A 200 -8.91 21.77 -13.61
CA ASP A 200 -7.76 22.62 -13.92
C ASP A 200 -6.48 21.78 -13.88
N GLN A 201 -5.91 21.55 -15.06
CA GLN A 201 -4.68 20.80 -15.24
C GLN A 201 -3.48 21.41 -14.49
N ASN A 202 -3.34 22.73 -14.50
CA ASN A 202 -2.19 23.39 -13.89
C ASN A 202 -2.27 23.32 -12.37
N ALA A 203 -3.46 23.55 -11.81
CA ALA A 203 -3.69 23.39 -10.37
C ALA A 203 -3.45 21.95 -9.92
N PHE A 204 -3.94 20.97 -10.70
CA PHE A 204 -3.73 19.55 -10.41
C PHE A 204 -2.25 19.15 -10.49
N ALA A 205 -1.55 19.53 -11.56
CA ALA A 205 -0.13 19.21 -11.73
C ALA A 205 0.73 19.84 -10.62
N ASN A 206 0.47 21.10 -10.25
CA ASN A 206 1.22 21.78 -9.18
C ASN A 206 1.06 21.06 -7.83
N THR A 207 -0.17 20.75 -7.42
CA THR A 207 -0.43 20.09 -6.13
C THR A 207 0.11 18.65 -6.09
N MET A 208 -0.03 17.88 -7.17
CA MET A 208 0.57 16.55 -7.28
C MET A 208 2.10 16.60 -7.25
N GLY A 209 2.71 17.64 -7.86
CA GLY A 209 4.15 17.87 -7.82
C GLY A 209 4.67 18.14 -6.40
N GLU A 210 4.03 19.04 -5.67
CA GLU A 210 4.40 19.34 -4.27
C GLU A 210 4.27 18.12 -3.36
N ALA A 211 3.22 17.31 -3.55
CA ALA A 211 3.05 16.07 -2.80
C ALA A 211 4.10 15.01 -3.18
N ALA A 212 4.52 14.95 -4.44
CA ALA A 212 5.61 14.08 -4.88
C ALA A 212 6.97 14.51 -4.30
N ASP A 213 7.24 15.81 -4.20
CA ASP A 213 8.44 16.33 -3.55
C ASP A 213 8.45 15.98 -2.05
N PHE A 214 7.30 16.08 -1.38
CA PHE A 214 7.15 15.60 -0.01
C PHE A 214 7.46 14.10 0.08
N HIS A 215 6.85 13.27 -0.76
CA HIS A 215 7.11 11.83 -0.82
C HIS A 215 8.60 11.53 -0.94
N LEU A 216 9.29 12.18 -1.88
CA LEU A 216 10.73 12.02 -2.08
C LEU A 216 11.53 12.45 -0.86
N SER A 217 11.15 13.53 -0.18
CA SER A 217 11.83 14.01 1.03
C SER A 217 11.77 12.98 2.18
N ARG A 218 10.74 12.14 2.17
CA ARG A 218 10.46 11.06 3.14
C ARG A 218 10.86 9.67 2.64
N SER A 219 11.36 9.54 1.41
CA SER A 219 11.83 8.29 0.81
C SER A 219 13.26 7.96 1.23
N LYS A 220 13.44 7.49 2.47
CA LYS A 220 14.77 7.22 3.07
C LYS A 220 14.74 5.95 3.89
N ALA A 221 15.91 5.34 4.09
CA ALA A 221 16.02 4.21 5.00
C ALA A 221 15.75 4.66 6.43
N SER A 222 14.79 4.02 7.09
CA SER A 222 14.57 4.16 8.52
C SER A 222 15.81 3.72 9.30
N THR A 223 16.10 4.41 10.39
CA THR A 223 17.12 4.03 11.37
C THR A 223 16.44 3.58 12.65
N GLY A 224 17.18 2.93 13.55
CA GLY A 224 16.65 2.60 14.88
C GLY A 224 16.15 3.81 15.69
N SER A 225 16.50 5.04 15.29
CA SER A 225 16.08 6.28 15.94
C SER A 225 15.08 7.11 15.14
N LYS A 226 14.84 6.81 13.86
CA LYS A 226 13.94 7.59 13.00
C LYS A 226 13.26 6.70 11.97
N ALA A 227 11.93 6.66 12.05
CA ALA A 227 11.10 6.07 11.02
C ALA A 227 10.84 7.08 9.89
N TYR A 228 10.89 6.59 8.66
CA TYR A 228 10.47 7.31 7.46
C TYR A 228 9.26 6.62 6.86
N GLU A 229 8.40 7.42 6.23
CA GLU A 229 7.10 6.99 5.70
C GLU A 229 7.23 6.02 4.54
N PHE A 230 8.20 6.27 3.65
CA PHE A 230 8.44 5.50 2.45
C PHE A 230 9.80 4.81 2.59
N ASP A 231 9.94 3.98 3.62
CA ASP A 231 11.22 3.34 3.92
C ASP A 231 11.46 2.05 3.13
N ARG A 232 10.41 1.45 2.56
CA ARG A 232 10.49 0.28 1.67
C ARG A 232 10.71 0.71 0.23
N ASP A 233 11.53 -0.03 -0.50
CA ASP A 233 11.85 0.27 -1.91
C ASP A 233 10.59 0.37 -2.78
N PHE A 234 9.62 -0.51 -2.57
CA PHE A 234 8.33 -0.47 -3.27
C PHE A 234 7.61 0.85 -3.04
N ASP A 235 7.51 1.29 -1.80
CA ASP A 235 6.79 2.51 -1.44
C ASP A 235 7.56 3.77 -1.88
N ARG A 236 8.88 3.69 -2.12
CA ARG A 236 9.67 4.78 -2.74
C ARG A 236 9.52 4.87 -4.26
N VAL A 237 9.37 3.72 -4.92
CA VAL A 237 9.29 3.63 -6.39
C VAL A 237 7.86 3.90 -6.86
N PHE A 238 6.88 3.44 -6.09
CA PHE A 238 5.46 3.55 -6.39
C PHE A 238 4.78 4.38 -5.29
N PRO A 239 4.55 5.69 -5.51
CA PRO A 239 3.82 6.52 -4.56
C PRO A 239 2.33 6.14 -4.57
N ILE A 240 1.98 5.01 -3.93
CA ILE A 240 0.65 4.41 -3.95
C ILE A 240 -0.42 5.42 -3.55
N GLU A 241 -0.13 6.31 -2.62
CA GLU A 241 -1.01 7.38 -2.19
C GLU A 241 -1.36 8.36 -3.31
N LEU A 242 -0.40 8.71 -4.17
CA LEU A 242 -0.60 9.60 -5.31
C LEU A 242 -1.16 8.86 -6.53
N LEU A 243 -0.78 7.60 -6.73
CA LEU A 243 -1.34 6.75 -7.78
C LEU A 243 -2.82 6.46 -7.54
N ALA A 244 -3.25 6.35 -6.29
CA ALA A 244 -4.67 6.19 -5.94
C ALA A 244 -5.51 7.40 -6.36
N VAL A 245 -4.94 8.62 -6.31
CA VAL A 245 -5.60 9.84 -6.82
C VAL A 245 -5.90 9.70 -8.31
N LEU A 246 -4.92 9.28 -9.11
CA LEU A 246 -5.08 9.11 -10.56
C LEU A 246 -6.09 8.02 -10.90
N ALA A 247 -6.07 6.91 -10.17
CA ALA A 247 -7.04 5.83 -10.34
C ALA A 247 -8.48 6.29 -10.03
N LEU A 248 -8.69 7.01 -8.91
CA LEU A 248 -10.00 7.56 -8.55
C LEU A 248 -10.48 8.63 -9.55
N ARG A 249 -9.58 9.48 -10.05
CA ARG A 249 -9.92 10.45 -11.10
C ARG A 249 -10.42 9.75 -12.36
N ARG A 250 -9.68 8.72 -12.82
CA ARG A 250 -10.07 7.92 -13.99
C ARG A 250 -11.40 7.22 -13.78
N ARG A 251 -11.62 6.61 -12.61
CA ARG A 251 -12.90 5.98 -12.23
C ARG A 251 -14.07 6.96 -12.35
N ASN A 252 -13.85 8.22 -11.97
CA ASN A 252 -14.88 9.25 -11.95
C ASN A 252 -15.04 10.00 -13.30
N GLY A 253 -14.38 9.53 -14.36
CA GLY A 253 -14.45 10.17 -15.68
C GLY A 253 -13.84 11.57 -15.73
N LEU A 254 -12.96 11.91 -14.78
CA LEU A 254 -12.23 13.16 -14.79
C LEU A 254 -11.10 13.13 -15.84
N PRO A 255 -10.66 14.29 -16.35
CA PRO A 255 -9.57 14.35 -17.32
C PRO A 255 -8.28 13.67 -16.82
N ASP A 256 -7.67 12.84 -17.69
CA ASP A 256 -6.37 12.21 -17.48
C ASP A 256 -5.27 13.23 -17.79
N PHE A 257 -4.83 13.95 -16.75
CA PHE A 257 -3.74 14.91 -16.84
C PHE A 257 -2.42 14.27 -16.41
N PRO A 258 -1.30 14.52 -17.12
CA PRO A 258 0.01 14.23 -16.56
C PRO A 258 0.20 15.09 -15.30
N SER A 259 0.79 14.51 -14.26
CA SER A 259 1.14 15.27 -13.06
C SER A 259 2.33 16.20 -13.32
N GLY A 260 3.11 15.95 -14.37
CA GLY A 260 4.34 16.68 -14.69
C GLY A 260 5.54 16.23 -13.84
N HIS A 261 5.39 15.14 -13.08
CA HIS A 261 6.40 14.66 -12.14
C HIS A 261 6.76 13.21 -12.41
N ALA A 262 8.05 12.94 -12.67
CA ALA A 262 8.54 11.63 -13.13
C ALA A 262 8.28 10.48 -12.15
N LEU A 263 8.23 10.76 -10.84
CA LEU A 263 7.87 9.76 -9.81
C LEU A 263 6.44 9.22 -9.98
N ILE A 264 5.53 10.02 -10.53
CA ILE A 264 4.12 9.67 -10.70
C ILE A 264 3.88 9.18 -12.13
N ASP A 265 4.22 10.02 -13.11
CA ASP A 265 3.88 9.77 -14.52
C ASP A 265 4.56 8.50 -15.07
N GLY A 266 5.78 8.20 -14.60
CA GLY A 266 6.51 6.98 -14.96
C GLY A 266 5.76 5.71 -14.55
N PRO A 267 5.59 5.45 -13.24
CA PRO A 267 4.81 4.32 -12.77
C PRO A 267 3.37 4.28 -13.30
N TRP A 268 2.67 5.41 -13.31
CA TRP A 268 1.28 5.46 -13.77
C TRP A 268 1.13 4.99 -15.22
N SER A 269 2.08 5.33 -16.09
CA SER A 269 2.07 4.88 -17.49
C SER A 269 2.10 3.36 -17.66
N MET A 270 2.66 2.62 -16.69
CA MET A 270 2.71 1.15 -16.69
C MET A 270 1.54 0.52 -15.94
N ILE A 271 0.98 1.22 -14.95
CA ILE A 271 -0.04 0.70 -14.04
C ILE A 271 -1.46 0.91 -14.57
N LYS A 272 -1.74 2.05 -15.21
CA LYS A 272 -3.11 2.49 -15.49
C LYS A 272 -3.93 1.48 -16.32
N ASP A 273 -3.27 0.75 -17.21
CA ASP A 273 -3.88 -0.27 -18.07
C ASP A 273 -3.32 -1.69 -17.78
N LEU A 274 -2.74 -1.86 -16.59
CA LEU A 274 -2.12 -3.11 -16.18
C LEU A 274 -3.17 -4.22 -16.02
N SER A 275 -2.98 -5.33 -16.74
CA SER A 275 -3.78 -6.54 -16.55
C SER A 275 -3.08 -7.46 -15.56
N CYS A 276 -3.71 -7.69 -14.40
CA CYS A 276 -3.15 -8.58 -13.39
C CYS A 276 -3.27 -10.05 -13.82
N PRO A 277 -2.20 -10.85 -13.68
CA PRO A 277 -2.31 -12.30 -13.82
C PRO A 277 -3.11 -12.88 -12.65
N PRO A 278 -3.47 -14.18 -12.69
CA PRO A 278 -4.04 -14.87 -11.55
C PRO A 278 -3.19 -14.70 -10.28
N PRO A 279 -3.84 -14.72 -9.10
CA PRO A 279 -3.13 -14.63 -7.84
C PRO A 279 -2.13 -15.77 -7.69
N SER A 280 -1.08 -15.55 -6.91
CA SER A 280 -0.13 -16.60 -6.54
C SER A 280 -0.89 -17.81 -5.94
N PRO A 281 -0.60 -19.06 -6.35
CA PRO A 281 -1.26 -20.24 -5.79
C PRO A 281 -1.17 -20.30 -4.25
N LEU A 282 -0.05 -19.86 -3.69
CA LEU A 282 0.13 -19.76 -2.24
C LEU A 282 -0.83 -18.73 -1.61
N LEU A 283 -0.96 -17.56 -2.23
CA LEU A 283 -1.84 -16.49 -1.75
C LEU A 283 -3.32 -16.92 -1.82
N ALA A 284 -3.71 -17.58 -2.91
CA ALA A 284 -5.05 -18.13 -3.06
C ALA A 284 -5.36 -19.20 -1.99
N ALA A 285 -4.41 -20.10 -1.70
CA ALA A 285 -4.58 -21.11 -0.65
C ALA A 285 -4.70 -20.49 0.75
N VAL A 286 -3.91 -19.44 1.05
CA VAL A 286 -4.02 -18.69 2.31
C VAL A 286 -5.38 -17.99 2.42
N LEU A 287 -5.86 -17.34 1.36
CA LEU A 287 -7.16 -16.69 1.35
C LEU A 287 -8.29 -17.66 1.69
N VAL A 288 -8.35 -18.81 0.98
CA VAL A 288 -9.35 -19.86 1.23
C VAL A 288 -9.33 -20.28 2.70
N ARG A 289 -8.12 -20.52 3.23
CA ARG A 289 -7.99 -20.99 4.61
C ARG A 289 -8.40 -19.93 5.64
N ILE A 290 -8.12 -18.66 5.38
CA ILE A 290 -8.60 -17.56 6.24
C ILE A 290 -10.13 -17.47 6.20
N GLU A 291 -10.75 -17.58 5.03
CA GLU A 291 -12.21 -17.53 4.86
C GLU A 291 -12.95 -18.71 5.53
N GLU A 292 -12.29 -19.85 5.65
CA GLU A 292 -12.77 -21.03 6.39
C GLU A 292 -12.63 -20.84 7.90
N ASP A 293 -11.45 -20.45 8.38
CA ASP A 293 -11.10 -20.46 9.80
C ASP A 293 -11.53 -19.19 10.55
N TYR A 294 -11.75 -18.08 9.84
CA TYR A 294 -12.08 -16.77 10.41
C TYR A 294 -13.39 -16.20 9.83
N PRO A 295 -14.57 -16.51 10.43
CA PRO A 295 -15.87 -16.06 9.91
C PRO A 295 -16.03 -14.54 9.76
N LEU A 296 -15.33 -13.76 10.58
CA LEU A 296 -15.35 -12.28 10.54
C LEU A 296 -14.59 -11.68 9.35
N PHE A 297 -13.86 -12.49 8.59
CA PHE A 297 -13.07 -12.06 7.44
C PHE A 297 -13.93 -11.68 6.22
N ARG A 298 -15.13 -12.24 6.12
CA ARG A 298 -16.04 -12.01 4.99
C ARG A 298 -16.58 -10.59 4.94
#